data_AF-A0A165HC42-F1
#
_entry.id   AF-A0A165HC42-F1
#
_cell.length_a   1.000
_cell.length_b   1.000
_cell.length_c   1.000
_cell.angle_alpha   90.00
_cell.angle_beta   90.00
_cell.angle_gamma   90.00
#
_symmetry.space_group_name_H-M   'P 1'
#
loop_
_entity.id
_entity.type
_entity.pdbx_description
1 polymer ?
#
loop_
_entity_poly.entity_id
_entity_poly.type
_entity_poly.pdbx_seq_one_letter_code
_entity_poly.pdbx_strand_id
1 'polypeptide(L)'
;MSFVTRRALSTLIPPKVASPSGIGAAQDAARMQRVVSFYEKLPRGAAPEPKPKGLLGRYQARYFGKNPSAAPIFHVIAGILFLSYANDYYFHLRHHKNNAH
;
A
#
# COMPACT_ATOMS: atom_id res chain seq x y z
N MET A 1 -5.37 43.13 8.71
CA MET A 1 -5.99 41.82 8.37
C MET A 1 -7.40 41.77 8.94
N SER A 2 -8.41 42.04 8.10
CA SER A 2 -9.82 42.22 8.47
C SER A 2 -10.43 40.99 9.16
N PHE A 3 -11.12 41.20 10.28
CA PHE A 3 -11.90 40.18 11.00
C PHE A 3 -13.04 39.58 10.14
N VAL A 4 -13.51 40.31 9.11
CA VAL A 4 -14.61 39.89 8.23
C VAL A 4 -14.18 38.74 7.32
N THR A 5 -12.95 38.77 6.79
CA THR A 5 -12.40 37.68 5.94
C THR A 5 -12.26 36.37 6.72
N ARG A 6 -11.93 36.43 8.02
CA ARG A 6 -11.87 35.25 8.90
C ARG A 6 -13.23 34.61 9.16
N ARG A 7 -14.30 35.41 9.31
CA ARG A 7 -15.66 34.89 9.54
C ARG A 7 -16.25 34.20 8.31
N ALA A 8 -15.96 34.71 7.10
CA ALA A 8 -16.40 34.10 5.84
C ALA A 8 -15.76 32.71 5.58
N LEU A 9 -14.51 32.52 6.01
CA LEU A 9 -13.84 31.21 5.93
C LEU A 9 -14.25 30.24 7.05
N SER A 10 -14.74 30.78 8.18
CA SER A 10 -15.14 29.97 9.35
C SER A 10 -16.42 29.16 9.14
N THR A 11 -17.24 29.49 8.13
CA THR A 11 -18.42 28.69 7.74
C THR A 11 -18.12 27.67 6.64
N LEU A 12 -16.97 27.79 5.97
CA LEU A 12 -16.52 26.86 4.92
C LEU A 12 -15.84 25.61 5.52
N ILE A 13 -15.19 25.78 6.67
CA ILE A 13 -14.50 24.70 7.38
C ILE A 13 -15.45 24.14 8.43
N PRO A 14 -15.97 22.92 8.26
CA PRO A 14 -16.86 22.32 9.25
C PRO A 14 -16.12 22.17 10.60
N PRO A 15 -16.84 22.32 11.73
CA PRO A 15 -16.23 22.19 13.05
C PRO A 15 -15.62 20.80 13.25
N LYS A 16 -14.62 20.68 14.12
CA LYS A 16 -13.98 19.39 14.42
C LYS A 16 -14.99 18.47 15.12
N VAL A 17 -15.62 17.60 14.33
CA VAL A 17 -16.55 16.58 14.81
C VAL A 17 -15.78 15.39 15.38
N ALA A 18 -16.24 14.84 16.51
CA ALA A 18 -15.59 13.69 17.15
C ALA A 18 -15.65 12.43 16.26
N SER A 19 -16.74 12.24 15.52
CA SER A 19 -16.85 11.27 14.43
C SER A 19 -17.91 11.74 13.42
N PRO A 20 -17.58 11.85 12.11
CA PRO A 20 -18.56 12.21 11.08
C PRO A 20 -19.74 11.23 11.03
N SER A 21 -19.50 9.95 11.32
CA SER A 21 -20.50 8.89 11.30
C SER A 21 -21.52 8.97 12.44
N GLY A 22 -21.25 9.72 13.51
CA GLY A 22 -22.13 9.81 14.69
C GLY A 22 -23.22 10.89 14.60
N ILE A 23 -23.16 11.78 13.60
CA ILE A 23 -23.97 13.01 13.55
C ILE A 23 -25.33 12.81 12.84
N GLY A 24 -25.46 11.77 12.02
CA GLY A 24 -26.71 11.45 11.30
C GLY A 24 -27.14 9.98 11.35
N ALA A 25 -26.38 9.11 12.04
CA ALA A 25 -26.78 7.73 12.20
C ALA A 25 -27.91 7.63 13.23
N ALA A 26 -29.01 6.93 12.88
CA ALA A 26 -30.02 6.55 13.85
C ALA A 26 -29.33 5.84 15.02
N GLN A 27 -29.48 6.37 16.24
CA GLN A 27 -28.76 5.88 17.43
C GLN A 27 -29.04 4.39 17.69
N ASP A 28 -30.23 3.92 17.34
CA ASP A 28 -30.62 2.51 17.41
C ASP A 28 -29.87 1.64 16.38
N ALA A 29 -29.70 2.11 15.15
CA ALA A 29 -28.92 1.40 14.13
C ALA A 29 -27.44 1.31 14.54
N ALA A 30 -26.88 2.39 15.08
CA ALA A 30 -25.51 2.39 15.60
C ALA A 30 -25.34 1.46 16.82
N ARG A 31 -26.34 1.39 17.71
CA ARG A 31 -26.37 0.45 18.84
C ARG A 31 -26.45 -1.00 18.33
N MET A 32 -27.31 -1.27 17.36
CA MET A 32 -27.45 -2.60 16.77
C MET A 32 -26.18 -3.06 16.04
N GLN A 33 -25.50 -2.18 15.30
CA GLN A 33 -24.21 -2.48 14.69
C GLN A 33 -23.15 -2.86 15.73
N ARG A 34 -23.11 -2.21 16.89
CA ARG A 34 -22.18 -2.57 17.97
C ARG A 34 -22.43 -3.97 18.49
N VAL A 35 -23.70 -4.35 18.72
CA VAL A 35 -24.07 -5.69 19.18
C VAL A 35 -23.69 -6.74 18.14
N VAL A 36 -24.02 -6.53 16.87
CA VAL A 36 -23.64 -7.44 15.78
C VAL A 36 -22.11 -7.56 15.71
N SER A 37 -21.39 -6.43 15.72
CA SER A 37 -19.93 -6.43 15.66
C SER A 37 -19.27 -7.12 16.86
N PHE A 38 -19.92 -7.11 18.03
CA PHE A 38 -19.45 -7.81 19.22
C PHE A 38 -19.51 -9.32 19.01
N TYR A 39 -20.63 -9.83 18.51
CA TYR A 39 -20.78 -11.27 18.24
C TYR A 39 -19.97 -11.74 17.01
N GLU A 40 -19.77 -10.88 16.01
CA GLU A 40 -18.87 -11.14 14.90
C GLU A 40 -17.41 -11.27 15.34
N LYS A 41 -16.98 -10.42 16.28
CA LYS A 41 -15.60 -10.33 16.78
C LYS A 41 -15.35 -11.15 18.05
N LEU A 42 -16.30 -11.99 18.47
CA LEU A 42 -16.01 -13.01 19.48
C LEU A 42 -14.73 -13.73 19.06
N PRO A 43 -13.75 -13.94 19.99
CA PRO A 43 -12.47 -14.53 19.65
C PRO A 43 -12.64 -15.94 19.07
N ARG A 44 -12.84 -16.02 17.76
CA ARG A 44 -12.60 -17.20 16.96
C ARG A 44 -11.08 -17.26 16.92
N GLY A 45 -10.48 -18.38 17.36
CA GLY A 45 -9.02 -18.52 17.50
C GLY A 45 -8.25 -17.99 16.29
N ALA A 46 -6.94 -17.71 16.48
CA ALA A 46 -6.12 -17.03 15.47
C ALA A 46 -6.40 -17.52 14.04
N ALA A 47 -6.79 -16.60 13.16
CA ALA A 47 -7.04 -16.91 11.77
C ALA A 47 -5.80 -17.59 11.17
N PRO A 48 -5.96 -18.68 10.39
CA PRO A 48 -4.83 -19.39 9.81
C PRO A 48 -4.02 -18.44 8.93
N GLU A 49 -2.69 -18.51 9.02
CA GLU A 49 -1.83 -17.68 8.18
C GLU A 49 -2.14 -17.93 6.70
N PRO A 50 -2.37 -16.86 5.91
CA PRO A 50 -2.73 -16.99 4.51
C PRO A 50 -1.59 -17.68 3.75
N LYS A 51 -1.81 -18.92 3.32
CA LYS A 51 -0.82 -19.66 2.54
C LYS A 51 -0.60 -18.95 1.20
N PRO A 52 0.64 -18.52 0.88
CA PRO A 52 0.91 -17.84 -0.37
C PRO A 52 0.66 -18.77 -1.56
N LYS A 53 -0.15 -18.30 -2.51
CA LYS A 53 -0.45 -19.01 -3.76
C LYS A 53 0.21 -18.30 -4.94
N GLY A 54 0.61 -19.06 -5.95
CA GLY A 54 1.28 -18.54 -7.14
C GLY A 54 2.73 -18.10 -6.89
N LEU A 55 3.44 -17.78 -7.98
CA LEU A 55 4.84 -17.38 -7.93
C LEU A 55 5.04 -16.05 -7.19
N LEU A 56 4.21 -15.05 -7.51
CA LEU A 56 4.26 -13.73 -6.87
C LEU A 56 3.91 -13.80 -5.38
N GLY A 57 2.89 -14.58 -5.00
CA GLY A 57 2.51 -14.73 -3.60
C GLY A 57 3.62 -15.39 -2.77
N ARG A 58 4.33 -16.38 -3.32
CA ARG A 58 5.49 -17.00 -2.67
C ARG A 58 6.66 -16.02 -2.52
N TYR A 59 6.93 -15.22 -3.54
CA TYR A 59 7.95 -14.18 -3.49
C TYR A 59 7.61 -13.13 -2.44
N GLN A 60 6.36 -12.65 -2.43
CA GLN A 60 5.88 -11.69 -1.45
C GLN A 60 5.99 -12.23 -0.01
N ALA A 61 5.54 -13.45 0.24
CA ALA A 61 5.63 -14.06 1.56
C ALA A 61 7.09 -14.23 2.04
N ARG A 62 8.02 -14.50 1.13
CA ARG A 62 9.44 -14.69 1.46
C ARG A 62 10.16 -13.39 1.83
N TYR A 63 9.85 -12.27 1.16
CA TYR A 63 10.61 -11.04 1.29
C TYR A 63 9.87 -9.88 1.97
N PHE A 64 8.53 -9.90 1.98
CA PHE A 64 7.66 -8.87 2.54
C PHE A 64 6.71 -9.41 3.62
N GLY A 65 6.86 -10.68 4.00
CA GLY A 65 6.04 -11.32 5.04
C GLY A 65 6.50 -10.95 6.45
N LYS A 66 6.41 -11.92 7.36
CA LYS A 66 6.71 -11.76 8.79
C LYS A 66 8.13 -11.24 9.09
N ASN A 67 9.09 -11.58 8.23
CA ASN A 67 10.48 -11.13 8.33
C ASN A 67 10.83 -10.35 7.06
N PRO A 68 10.53 -9.04 7.00
CA PRO A 68 10.81 -8.24 5.82
C PRO A 68 12.32 -8.13 5.60
N SER A 69 12.74 -8.22 4.33
CA SER A 69 14.13 -8.15 3.92
C SER A 69 14.32 -7.11 2.82
N ALA A 70 15.49 -6.46 2.78
CA ALA A 70 15.90 -5.55 1.71
C ALA A 70 16.29 -6.28 0.40
N ALA A 71 16.33 -7.63 0.38
CA ALA A 71 16.68 -8.42 -0.80
C ALA A 71 15.93 -8.04 -2.10
N PRO A 72 14.64 -7.67 -2.11
CA PRO A 72 13.96 -7.22 -3.32
C PRO A 72 14.62 -6.01 -3.98
N ILE A 73 15.20 -5.09 -3.20
CA ILE A 73 15.93 -3.93 -3.74
C ILE A 73 17.12 -4.42 -4.56
N PHE A 74 17.89 -5.37 -4.02
CA PHE A 74 19.03 -5.96 -4.74
C PHE A 74 18.61 -6.76 -5.97
N HIS A 75 17.49 -7.48 -5.94
CA HIS A 75 16.98 -8.17 -7.12
C HIS A 75 16.62 -7.19 -8.25
N VAL A 76 16.01 -6.05 -7.91
CA VAL A 76 15.68 -5.02 -8.91
C VAL A 76 16.97 -4.44 -9.50
N ILE A 77 17.95 -4.08 -8.67
CA ILE A 77 19.25 -3.58 -9.14
C ILE A 77 19.93 -4.60 -10.05
N ALA A 78 19.99 -5.86 -9.63
CA ALA A 78 20.59 -6.94 -10.43
C ALA A 78 19.86 -7.13 -11.76
N GLY A 79 18.52 -7.09 -11.76
CA GLY A 79 17.72 -7.18 -12.98
C GLY A 79 17.98 -6.02 -13.95
N ILE A 80 18.09 -4.79 -13.44
CA ILE A 80 18.42 -3.62 -14.25
C ILE A 80 19.82 -3.74 -14.84
N LEU A 81 20.83 -4.10 -14.03
CA LEU A 81 22.21 -4.25 -14.51
C LEU A 81 22.32 -5.33 -15.59
N PHE A 82 21.66 -6.47 -15.38
CA PHE A 82 21.65 -7.56 -16.35
C PHE A 82 20.99 -7.12 -17.68
N LEU A 83 19.82 -6.48 -17.60
CA LEU A 83 19.13 -5.99 -18.79
C LEU A 83 19.94 -4.90 -19.51
N SER A 84 20.56 -3.99 -18.76
CA SER A 84 21.39 -2.91 -19.31
C SER A 84 22.60 -3.49 -20.03
N TYR A 85 23.29 -4.47 -19.44
CA TYR A 85 24.43 -5.13 -20.07
C TYR A 85 24.00 -5.92 -21.31
N ALA A 86 22.88 -6.64 -21.25
CA ALA A 86 22.35 -7.37 -22.40
C ALA A 86 22.04 -6.44 -23.58
N ASN A 87 21.42 -5.29 -23.31
CA ASN A 87 21.15 -4.26 -24.31
C ASN A 87 22.45 -3.71 -24.90
N ASP A 88 23.39 -3.29 -24.05
CA ASP A 88 24.66 -2.74 -24.51
C ASP A 88 25.47 -3.75 -25.34
N TYR A 89 25.44 -5.02 -24.93
CA TYR A 89 26.03 -6.11 -25.70
C TYR A 89 25.40 -6.28 -27.08
N TYR A 90 24.07 -6.24 -27.15
CA TYR A 90 23.33 -6.41 -28.40
C TYR A 90 23.48 -5.22 -29.35
N PHE A 91 23.53 -3.99 -28.85
CA PHE A 91 23.56 -2.80 -29.71
C PHE A 91 24.98 -2.30 -30.00
N HIS A 92 25.90 -2.38 -29.03
CA HIS A 92 27.25 -1.86 -29.16
C HIS A 92 28.28 -2.99 -29.18
N LEU A 93 28.47 -3.72 -28.08
CA LEU A 93 29.69 -4.53 -27.88
C LEU A 93 29.85 -5.66 -28.91
N ARG A 94 28.76 -6.27 -29.40
CA ARG A 94 28.88 -7.35 -30.40
C ARG A 94 29.40 -6.88 -31.77
N HIS A 95 29.28 -5.58 -32.08
CA HIS A 95 29.65 -5.01 -33.38
C HIS A 95 31.02 -4.33 -33.37
N HIS A 96 31.61 -4.13 -32.19
CA HIS A 96 32.91 -3.46 -32.00
C HIS A 96 34.08 -4.14 -32.72
N LYS A 97 34.00 -5.44 -33.07
CA LYS A 97 35.08 -6.15 -33.77
C LYS A 97 34.99 -6.07 -35.29
N ASN A 98 33.79 -5.82 -35.86
CA ASN A 98 33.53 -6.02 -37.29
C ASN A 98 33.16 -4.73 -38.06
N ASN A 99 33.05 -3.57 -37.40
CA ASN A 99 32.80 -2.28 -38.07
C ASN A 99 33.60 -1.16 -37.38
N ALA A 100 34.11 -0.20 -38.15
CA ALA A 100 34.68 1.04 -37.62
C ALA A 100 33.56 1.96 -37.11
N HIS A 101 33.82 2.64 -36.00
CA HIS A 101 32.91 3.57 -35.32
C HIS A 101 32.46 4.73 -36.23
#